data_AF-A0A1F8GFX0-F1
#
_entry.id   AF-A0A1F8GFX0-F1
#
_cell.length_a   1.000
_cell.length_b   1.000
_cell.length_c   1.000
_cell.angle_alpha   90.00
_cell.angle_beta   90.00
_cell.angle_gamma   90.00
#
_symmetry.space_group_name_H-M   'P 1'
#
loop_
_entity.id
_entity.type
_entity.pdbx_description
1 polymer ?
#
loop_
_entity_poly.entity_id
_entity_poly.type
_entity_poly.pdbx_seq_one_letter_code
_entity_poly.pdbx_strand_id
1 'polypeptide(L)'
;MKKEPSPTLDTERVNDAKEGVLYGHFLIIDDKNRYARRNEPELQEGKIIHYLNVINFLDGDKRFHRFKLLKQIGGLEYIFTLAESFGSYSVSFKTKKYEYAIVGLHPEDRDVLFRTLADFIKSVAEFDQNIKEIMASPADAPYSRKEMEACIEEILTSPNNQLTKEEIVSEYRGNQVFDLYFRLFDKVFERSLKQRHRSGGRSRLFKSMFRKYLPGWEISNDFSIGHDFVLKRR
;
A
#
# COMPACT_ATOMS: atom_id res chain seq x y z
N MET A 1 59.06 21.26 -12.27
CA MET A 1 57.98 20.65 -11.47
C MET A 1 56.71 21.44 -11.72
N LYS A 2 55.67 20.79 -12.27
CA LYS A 2 54.37 21.39 -12.58
C LYS A 2 53.62 21.65 -11.26
N LYS A 3 53.16 22.88 -11.03
CA LYS A 3 52.15 23.19 -10.00
C LYS A 3 50.79 23.19 -10.70
N GLU A 4 49.91 22.31 -10.25
CA GLU A 4 48.50 22.29 -10.66
C GLU A 4 47.76 23.52 -10.13
N PRO A 5 46.80 24.09 -10.87
CA PRO A 5 45.86 25.05 -10.32
C PRO A 5 44.66 24.32 -9.71
N SER A 6 44.37 24.62 -8.45
CA SER A 6 43.08 24.33 -7.81
C SER A 6 41.98 25.19 -8.44
N PRO A 7 40.81 24.64 -8.79
CA PRO A 7 39.61 25.42 -8.97
C PRO A 7 38.65 25.11 -7.82
N THR A 8 38.47 26.06 -6.91
CA THR A 8 37.24 26.10 -6.10
C THR A 8 36.66 27.48 -6.33
N LEU A 9 35.78 27.54 -7.34
CA LEU A 9 34.90 28.68 -7.56
C LEU A 9 33.75 28.55 -6.56
N ASP A 10 33.84 29.38 -5.52
CA ASP A 10 32.67 29.90 -4.83
C ASP A 10 31.68 30.42 -5.86
N THR A 11 30.52 29.76 -5.97
CA THR A 11 29.33 30.40 -6.53
C THR A 11 28.12 29.92 -5.76
N GLU A 12 27.66 30.83 -4.90
CA GLU A 12 26.26 31.14 -4.66
C GLU A 12 25.40 30.08 -3.97
N ARG A 13 25.31 30.27 -2.64
CA ARG A 13 24.14 29.90 -1.84
C ARG A 13 22.89 30.56 -2.41
N VAL A 14 22.17 29.84 -3.26
CA VAL A 14 20.75 30.10 -3.50
C VAL A 14 19.98 29.25 -2.49
N ASN A 15 19.47 29.93 -1.46
CA ASN A 15 18.47 29.43 -0.55
C ASN A 15 17.15 29.27 -1.32
N ASP A 16 16.85 28.06 -1.75
CA ASP A 16 15.48 27.61 -1.97
C ASP A 16 15.22 26.43 -1.03
N ALA A 17 14.18 26.55 -0.22
CA ALA A 17 13.82 25.63 0.85
C ALA A 17 13.65 24.19 0.33
N LYS A 18 14.61 23.32 0.62
CA LYS A 18 14.53 21.88 0.43
C LYS A 18 13.78 21.25 1.61
N GLU A 19 12.46 21.10 1.52
CA GLU A 19 11.73 20.25 2.47
C GLU A 19 11.79 18.78 2.02
N GLY A 20 12.62 18.02 2.73
CA GLY A 20 12.70 16.57 2.68
C GLY A 20 13.79 16.12 3.65
N VAL A 21 13.42 15.37 4.68
CA VAL A 21 14.38 14.83 5.65
C VAL A 21 14.69 13.38 5.30
N LEU A 22 15.99 13.08 5.13
CA LEU A 22 16.47 11.72 4.92
C LEU A 22 16.47 10.97 6.26
N TYR A 23 15.43 10.17 6.48
CA TYR A 23 15.43 9.05 7.42
C TYR A 23 15.59 7.76 6.60
N GLY A 24 16.04 6.66 7.21
CA GLY A 24 16.47 5.44 6.51
C GLY A 24 15.64 5.07 5.28
N HIS A 25 16.32 4.67 4.20
CA HIS A 25 15.82 4.17 2.91
C HIS A 25 14.90 5.06 2.03
N PHE A 26 14.00 5.89 2.57
CA PHE A 26 13.11 6.76 1.77
C PHE A 26 12.98 8.17 2.36
N LEU A 27 13.02 9.17 1.47
CA LEU A 27 12.76 10.58 1.82
C LEU A 27 11.28 10.76 2.21
N ILE A 28 11.03 11.39 3.36
CA ILE A 28 9.68 11.79 3.78
C ILE A 28 9.45 13.27 3.48
N ILE A 29 8.39 13.56 2.73
CA ILE A 29 7.84 14.89 2.52
C ILE A 29 6.64 15.03 3.46
N ASP A 30 6.73 15.93 4.43
CA ASP A 30 5.63 16.29 5.32
C ASP A 30 4.75 17.35 4.64
N ASP A 31 3.65 16.87 4.04
CA ASP A 31 2.63 17.74 3.48
C ASP A 31 1.68 18.20 4.59
N LYS A 32 1.87 19.46 5.00
CA LYS A 32 1.10 20.13 6.06
C LYS A 32 -0.38 20.36 5.69
N ASN A 33 -0.78 20.04 4.46
CA ASN A 33 -2.17 20.15 4.03
C ASN A 33 -3.09 19.13 4.73
N ARG A 34 -4.37 19.50 4.80
CA ARG A 34 -5.42 18.69 5.39
C ARG A 34 -6.29 18.12 4.29
N TYR A 35 -6.47 16.82 4.35
CA TYR A 35 -7.13 16.07 3.31
C TYR A 35 -8.38 15.39 3.85
N ALA A 36 -9.50 15.53 3.14
CA ALA A 36 -10.67 14.70 3.36
C ALA A 36 -10.45 13.33 2.71
N ARG A 37 -11.14 12.30 3.18
CA ARG A 37 -10.93 10.88 2.83
C ARG A 37 -10.75 10.54 1.32
N ARG A 38 -11.21 11.38 0.39
CA ARG A 38 -11.11 11.16 -1.07
C ARG A 38 -10.19 12.15 -1.82
N ASN A 39 -9.76 13.22 -1.17
CA ASN A 39 -8.84 14.18 -1.75
C ASN A 39 -7.49 13.85 -1.14
N GLU A 40 -6.63 13.12 -1.85
CA GLU A 40 -5.31 12.73 -1.36
C GLU A 40 -4.23 13.53 -2.09
N PRO A 41 -3.04 13.73 -1.49
CA PRO A 41 -1.94 14.41 -2.18
C PRO A 41 -1.47 13.60 -3.38
N GLU A 42 -0.92 14.31 -4.37
CA GLU A 42 -0.23 13.67 -5.48
C GLU A 42 1.02 12.94 -4.98
N LEU A 43 1.18 11.68 -5.38
CA LEU A 43 2.30 10.85 -4.97
C LEU A 43 3.47 10.97 -5.95
N GLN A 44 4.68 11.07 -5.41
CA GLN A 44 5.92 11.05 -6.17
C GLN A 44 6.60 9.68 -6.00
N GLU A 45 7.09 9.11 -7.10
CA GLU A 45 7.81 7.84 -7.10
C GLU A 45 9.03 7.89 -6.17
N GLY A 46 9.14 6.91 -5.27
CA GLY A 46 10.28 6.76 -4.36
C GLY A 46 10.31 7.74 -3.18
N LYS A 47 9.24 8.52 -2.96
CA LYS A 47 9.11 9.42 -1.79
C LYS A 47 7.89 9.05 -0.96
N ILE A 48 8.04 9.17 0.35
CA ILE A 48 6.92 9.02 1.28
C ILE A 48 6.27 10.38 1.44
N ILE A 49 4.98 10.47 1.14
CA ILE A 49 4.17 11.64 1.46
C ILE A 49 3.45 11.38 2.78
N HIS A 50 3.77 12.19 3.78
CA HIS A 50 3.06 12.23 5.05
C HIS A 50 2.03 13.36 5.00
N TYR A 51 0.79 13.08 5.44
CA TYR A 51 -0.28 14.07 5.51
C TYR A 51 -1.28 13.73 6.62
N LEU A 52 -2.13 14.70 6.96
CA LEU A 52 -3.22 14.50 7.93
C LEU A 52 -4.55 14.30 7.22
N ASN A 53 -5.15 13.13 7.42
CA ASN A 53 -6.53 12.87 7.05
C ASN A 53 -7.46 13.38 8.15
N VAL A 54 -8.43 14.22 7.79
CA VAL A 54 -9.39 14.82 8.72
C VAL A 54 -10.74 14.14 8.56
N ILE A 55 -11.31 13.69 9.69
CA ILE A 55 -12.66 13.13 9.75
C ILE A 55 -13.45 13.93 10.76
N ASN A 56 -14.60 14.46 10.32
CA ASN A 56 -15.49 15.25 11.15
C ASN A 56 -16.37 14.30 11.96
N PHE A 57 -16.32 14.41 13.28
CA PHE A 57 -17.20 13.72 14.20
C PHE A 57 -18.08 14.71 14.95
N LEU A 58 -19.10 14.20 15.67
CA LEU A 58 -19.98 15.03 16.50
C LEU A 58 -19.22 15.72 17.65
N ASP A 59 -18.12 15.12 18.13
CA ASP A 59 -17.23 15.65 19.17
C ASP A 59 -16.09 16.52 18.62
N GLY A 60 -16.11 16.82 17.32
CA GLY A 60 -15.12 17.64 16.62
C GLY A 60 -14.28 16.87 15.60
N ASP A 61 -13.38 17.59 14.94
CA ASP A 61 -12.54 17.02 13.89
C ASP A 61 -11.40 16.19 14.50
N LYS A 62 -11.33 14.91 14.12
CA LYS A 62 -10.19 14.05 14.44
C LYS A 62 -9.24 13.99 13.26
N ARG A 63 -7.94 14.01 13.58
CA ARG A 63 -6.85 14.00 12.61
C ARG A 63 -6.12 12.68 12.74
N PHE A 64 -5.81 12.09 11.59
CA PHE A 64 -5.13 10.81 11.53
C PHE A 64 -3.93 10.91 10.60
N HIS A 65 -2.78 10.47 11.07
CA HIS A 65 -1.55 10.42 10.30
C HIS A 65 -1.68 9.41 9.15
N ARG A 66 -1.30 9.83 7.95
CA ARG A 66 -1.26 8.99 6.75
C ARG A 66 0.11 9.11 6.11
N PHE A 67 0.70 7.98 5.77
CA PHE A 67 1.96 7.90 5.03
C PHE A 67 1.72 7.09 3.78
N LYS A 68 2.13 7.60 2.61
CA LYS A 68 1.99 6.90 1.34
C LYS A 68 3.27 6.93 0.54
N LEU A 69 3.62 5.79 -0.04
CA LEU A 69 4.76 5.64 -0.95
C LEU A 69 4.25 5.09 -2.28
N LEU A 70 4.59 5.76 -3.38
CA LEU A 70 4.48 5.23 -4.73
C LEU A 70 5.82 4.57 -5.10
N LYS A 71 5.79 3.31 -5.55
CA LYS A 71 6.98 2.61 -6.06
C LYS A 71 6.66 1.74 -7.28
N GLN A 72 7.42 1.84 -8.35
CA GLN A 72 7.38 0.91 -9.47
C GLN A 72 8.23 -0.35 -9.19
N ILE A 73 7.63 -1.54 -9.28
CA ILE A 73 8.26 -2.85 -9.05
C ILE A 73 7.71 -3.83 -10.08
N GLY A 74 8.57 -4.55 -10.81
CA GLY A 74 8.14 -5.52 -11.83
C GLY A 74 7.21 -4.92 -12.89
N GLY A 75 7.40 -3.64 -13.25
CA GLY A 75 6.53 -2.92 -14.19
C GLY A 75 5.17 -2.47 -13.63
N LEU A 76 4.89 -2.69 -12.33
CA LEU A 76 3.65 -2.29 -11.67
C LEU A 76 3.89 -1.14 -10.69
N GLU A 77 2.99 -0.16 -10.67
CA GLU A 77 3.02 0.94 -9.72
C GLU A 77 2.32 0.55 -8.41
N TYR A 78 3.08 0.40 -7.34
CA TYR A 78 2.61 0.09 -5.99
C TYR A 78 2.36 1.35 -5.19
N ILE A 79 1.25 1.36 -4.44
CA ILE A 79 0.96 2.34 -3.40
C ILE A 79 1.00 1.60 -2.07
N PHE A 80 2.01 1.88 -1.26
CA PHE A 80 2.08 1.48 0.14
C PHE A 80 1.41 2.54 0.99
N THR A 81 0.73 2.12 2.04
CA THR A 81 0.02 3.02 2.96
C THR A 81 0.23 2.56 4.39
N LEU A 82 0.65 3.49 5.25
CA LEU A 82 0.55 3.35 6.69
C LEU A 82 -0.47 4.36 7.19
N ALA A 83 -1.52 3.88 7.86
CA ALA A 83 -2.67 4.68 8.24
C ALA A 83 -2.98 4.52 9.72
N GLU A 84 -2.94 5.64 10.45
CA GLU A 84 -3.45 5.74 11.82
C GLU A 84 -4.99 5.60 11.89
N SER A 85 -5.48 4.92 12.91
CA SER A 85 -6.89 4.82 13.27
C SER A 85 -6.98 4.66 14.78
N PHE A 86 -7.65 5.60 15.45
CA PHE A 86 -7.98 5.54 16.89
C PHE A 86 -6.86 4.98 17.78
N GLY A 87 -5.63 5.50 17.65
CA GLY A 87 -4.48 5.10 18.46
C GLY A 87 -3.72 3.86 17.98
N SER A 88 -4.04 3.34 16.79
CA SER A 88 -3.34 2.22 16.16
C SER A 88 -2.93 2.56 14.73
N TYR A 89 -1.84 1.97 14.25
CA TYR A 89 -1.44 2.10 12.84
C TYR A 89 -1.75 0.82 12.09
N SER A 90 -2.13 0.94 10.82
CA SER A 90 -2.36 -0.19 9.94
C SER A 90 -1.54 -0.05 8.65
N VAL A 91 -0.91 -1.14 8.21
CA VAL A 91 -0.17 -1.18 6.93
C VAL A 91 -0.95 -1.94 5.88
N SER A 92 -1.03 -1.35 4.68
CA SER A 92 -1.59 -1.97 3.49
C SER A 92 -0.80 -1.54 2.25
N PHE A 93 -0.94 -2.29 1.17
CA PHE A 93 -0.39 -1.89 -0.13
C PHE A 93 -1.17 -2.56 -1.25
N LYS A 94 -1.28 -1.85 -2.36
CA LYS A 94 -1.99 -2.26 -3.59
C LYS A 94 -1.22 -1.75 -4.79
N THR A 95 -1.54 -2.20 -5.99
CA THR A 95 -1.04 -1.52 -7.20
C THR A 95 -2.08 -0.50 -7.68
N LYS A 96 -1.67 0.55 -8.40
CA LYS A 96 -2.60 1.45 -9.11
C LYS A 96 -3.45 0.68 -10.11
N LYS A 97 -2.88 -0.38 -10.69
CA LYS A 97 -3.52 -1.17 -11.75
C LYS A 97 -4.42 -2.29 -11.23
N TYR A 98 -4.06 -2.90 -10.11
CA TYR A 98 -4.70 -4.09 -9.54
C TYR A 98 -4.74 -4.03 -8.01
N GLU A 99 -5.81 -4.54 -7.41
CA GLU A 99 -5.90 -4.69 -5.95
C GLU A 99 -4.95 -5.79 -5.41
N TYR A 100 -4.42 -6.66 -6.27
CA TYR A 100 -3.48 -7.70 -5.86
C TYR A 100 -2.04 -7.26 -5.96
N ALA A 101 -1.34 -7.33 -4.84
CA ALA A 101 0.01 -6.82 -4.75
C ALA A 101 1.11 -7.85 -5.10
N ILE A 102 0.83 -9.16 -5.11
CA ILE A 102 1.85 -10.20 -5.33
C ILE A 102 1.57 -11.05 -6.59
N VAL A 103 0.32 -11.05 -7.07
CA VAL A 103 -0.12 -11.90 -8.18
C VAL A 103 0.50 -11.40 -9.48
N GLY A 104 1.22 -12.27 -10.19
CA GLY A 104 1.86 -11.94 -11.47
C GLY A 104 3.27 -11.37 -11.37
N LEU A 105 3.79 -11.11 -10.16
CA LEU A 105 5.19 -10.74 -10.00
C LEU A 105 6.11 -11.96 -10.14
N HIS A 106 7.21 -11.78 -10.87
CA HIS A 106 8.34 -12.71 -10.89
C HIS A 106 8.94 -12.84 -9.48
N PRO A 107 9.55 -13.99 -9.14
CA PRO A 107 10.13 -14.21 -7.81
C PRO A 107 11.11 -13.12 -7.35
N GLU A 108 11.91 -12.58 -8.27
CA GLU A 108 12.89 -11.52 -7.99
C GLU A 108 12.19 -10.20 -7.60
N ASP A 109 11.13 -9.82 -8.31
CA ASP A 109 10.33 -8.62 -8.01
C ASP A 109 9.60 -8.73 -6.67
N ARG A 110 9.25 -9.95 -6.24
CA ARG A 110 8.66 -10.16 -4.90
C ARG A 110 9.65 -9.82 -3.80
N ASP A 111 10.93 -10.12 -3.99
CA ASP A 111 11.95 -9.77 -3.02
C ASP A 111 12.09 -8.24 -2.90
N VAL A 112 12.10 -7.54 -4.05
CA VAL A 112 12.11 -6.08 -4.13
C VAL A 112 10.87 -5.48 -3.43
N LEU A 113 9.69 -6.05 -3.66
CA LEU A 113 8.44 -5.64 -3.02
C LEU A 113 8.51 -5.72 -1.50
N PHE A 114 8.99 -6.84 -0.95
CA PHE A 114 9.05 -7.01 0.49
C PHE A 114 10.16 -6.18 1.15
N ARG A 115 11.30 -5.98 0.49
CA ARG A 115 12.31 -5.02 0.94
C ARG A 115 11.75 -3.60 0.96
N THR A 116 11.07 -3.19 -0.11
CA THR A 116 10.42 -1.87 -0.20
C THR A 116 9.40 -1.66 0.91
N LEU A 117 8.57 -2.66 1.20
CA LEU A 117 7.60 -2.59 2.31
C LEU A 117 8.28 -2.45 3.68
N ALA A 118 9.36 -3.20 3.92
CA ALA A 118 10.10 -3.11 5.16
C ALA A 118 10.81 -1.76 5.31
N ASP A 119 11.45 -1.29 4.25
CA ASP A 119 12.13 0.00 4.20
C ASP A 119 11.14 1.15 4.40
N PHE A 120 9.96 1.09 3.77
CA PHE A 120 8.85 2.02 4.02
C PHE A 120 8.46 2.08 5.50
N ILE A 121 8.24 0.93 6.15
CA ILE A 121 7.89 0.88 7.58
C ILE A 121 9.02 1.46 8.45
N LYS A 122 10.29 1.15 8.13
CA LYS A 122 11.44 1.72 8.85
C LYS A 122 11.50 3.22 8.73
N SER A 123 11.40 3.77 7.52
CA SER A 123 11.43 5.23 7.28
C SER A 123 10.36 5.93 8.11
N VAL A 124 9.13 5.41 8.08
CA VAL A 124 8.00 6.01 8.81
C VAL A 124 8.18 5.90 10.32
N ALA A 125 8.65 4.77 10.83
CA ALA A 125 8.87 4.60 12.27
C ALA A 125 10.11 5.36 12.80
N GLU A 126 11.09 5.65 11.96
CA GLU A 126 12.19 6.54 12.30
C GLU A 126 11.74 8.01 12.36
N PHE A 127 10.84 8.40 11.45
CA PHE A 127 10.22 9.72 11.43
C PHE A 127 9.28 9.94 12.63
N ASP A 128 8.38 8.99 12.91
CA ASP A 128 7.48 9.03 14.06
C ASP A 128 7.81 7.92 15.06
N GLN A 129 8.59 8.27 16.09
CA GLN A 129 9.01 7.35 17.14
C GLN A 129 7.87 6.89 18.05
N ASN A 130 6.68 7.50 17.97
CA ASN A 130 5.50 7.08 18.72
C ASN A 130 4.83 5.84 18.12
N ILE A 131 5.16 5.48 16.89
CA ILE A 131 4.67 4.24 16.27
C ILE A 131 5.35 3.05 16.95
N LYS A 132 4.63 2.44 17.91
CA LYS A 132 5.06 1.23 18.63
C LYS A 132 4.45 -0.04 18.06
N GLU A 133 3.25 0.05 17.50
CA GLU A 133 2.53 -1.11 16.97
C GLU A 133 1.93 -0.79 15.60
N ILE A 134 2.05 -1.74 14.68
CA ILE A 134 1.47 -1.67 13.33
C ILE A 134 0.67 -2.95 13.10
N MET A 135 -0.63 -2.80 12.96
CA MET A 135 -1.54 -3.86 12.55
C MET A 135 -1.35 -4.13 11.05
N ALA A 136 -1.24 -5.40 10.68
CA ALA A 136 -1.06 -5.80 9.29
C ALA A 136 -2.27 -6.61 8.81
N SER A 137 -2.88 -6.14 7.73
CA SER A 137 -3.78 -6.93 6.88
C SER A 137 -3.16 -6.99 5.49
N PRO A 138 -2.26 -7.95 5.22
CA PRO A 138 -1.60 -8.00 3.93
C PRO A 138 -2.59 -8.30 2.79
N ALA A 139 -2.94 -7.22 2.06
CA ALA A 139 -3.71 -7.10 0.83
C ALA A 139 -5.18 -7.61 0.90
N ASP A 140 -6.06 -6.62 1.00
CA ASP A 140 -7.50 -6.65 1.31
C ASP A 140 -8.44 -7.15 0.20
N ALA A 141 -7.98 -7.68 -0.94
CA ALA A 141 -8.93 -8.13 -1.96
C ALA A 141 -9.80 -9.26 -1.36
N PRO A 142 -11.12 -9.05 -1.14
CA PRO A 142 -12.01 -10.05 -0.56
C PRO A 142 -12.40 -11.10 -1.62
N TYR A 143 -11.48 -11.43 -2.52
CA TYR A 143 -11.69 -12.37 -3.60
C TYR A 143 -10.33 -12.88 -4.07
N SER A 144 -10.34 -14.01 -4.79
CA SER A 144 -9.17 -14.63 -5.40
C SER A 144 -9.20 -14.46 -6.91
N ARG A 145 -8.06 -14.73 -7.56
CA ARG A 145 -8.00 -14.81 -9.02
C ARG A 145 -9.05 -15.79 -9.57
N LYS A 146 -9.22 -16.96 -8.95
CA LYS A 146 -10.22 -17.95 -9.38
C LYS A 146 -11.66 -17.43 -9.24
N GLU A 147 -11.96 -16.67 -8.18
CA GLU A 147 -13.29 -16.05 -8.01
C GLU A 147 -13.52 -14.92 -9.02
N MET A 148 -12.48 -14.15 -9.34
CA MET A 148 -12.54 -13.16 -10.41
C MET A 148 -12.73 -13.81 -11.78
N GLU A 149 -11.96 -14.85 -12.11
CA GLU A 149 -12.10 -15.61 -13.36
C GLU A 149 -13.50 -16.23 -13.46
N ALA A 150 -14.01 -16.86 -12.40
CA ALA A 150 -15.38 -17.38 -12.39
C ALA A 150 -16.43 -16.29 -12.61
N CYS A 151 -16.25 -15.12 -12.00
CA CYS A 151 -17.15 -13.97 -12.22
C CYS A 151 -17.09 -13.48 -13.67
N ILE A 152 -15.90 -13.41 -14.28
CA ILE A 152 -15.74 -13.08 -15.70
C ILE A 152 -16.44 -14.11 -16.58
N GLU A 153 -16.25 -15.41 -16.34
CA GLU A 153 -16.92 -16.45 -17.11
C GLU A 153 -18.45 -16.33 -17.02
N GLU A 154 -19.01 -16.05 -15.84
CA GLU A 154 -20.45 -15.80 -15.73
C GLU A 154 -20.89 -14.52 -16.46
N ILE A 155 -20.11 -13.43 -16.40
CA ILE A 155 -20.38 -12.20 -17.19
C ILE A 155 -20.48 -12.52 -18.67
N LEU A 156 -19.56 -13.33 -19.20
CA LEU A 156 -19.55 -13.72 -20.61
C LEU A 156 -20.79 -14.50 -21.03
N THR A 157 -21.47 -15.18 -20.09
CA THR A 157 -22.74 -15.88 -20.36
C THR A 157 -23.97 -14.99 -20.26
N SER A 158 -23.85 -13.74 -19.80
CA SER A 158 -24.99 -12.84 -19.72
C SER A 158 -25.49 -12.47 -21.12
N PRO A 159 -26.80 -12.60 -21.41
CA PRO A 159 -27.36 -12.16 -22.69
C PRO A 159 -27.25 -10.63 -22.88
N ASN A 160 -27.01 -9.88 -21.80
CA ASN A 160 -26.85 -8.42 -21.81
C ASN A 160 -25.39 -7.97 -21.92
N ASN A 161 -24.43 -8.90 -21.90
CA ASN A 161 -23.02 -8.57 -22.02
C ASN A 161 -22.63 -8.39 -23.49
N GLN A 162 -21.93 -7.29 -23.79
CA GLN A 162 -21.39 -6.98 -25.12
C GLN A 162 -19.86 -7.03 -25.16
N LEU A 163 -19.20 -7.30 -24.02
CA LEU A 163 -17.76 -7.27 -23.90
C LEU A 163 -17.15 -8.65 -24.08
N THR A 164 -16.03 -8.71 -24.78
CA THR A 164 -15.13 -9.86 -24.82
C THR A 164 -14.41 -10.05 -23.48
N LYS A 165 -13.81 -11.23 -23.28
CA LYS A 165 -13.02 -11.52 -22.09
C LYS A 165 -11.84 -10.55 -21.98
N GLU A 166 -11.19 -10.26 -23.10
CA GLU A 166 -10.05 -9.37 -23.20
C GLU A 166 -10.43 -7.93 -22.81
N GLU A 167 -11.57 -7.44 -23.30
CA GLU A 167 -12.10 -6.12 -22.93
C GLU A 167 -12.40 -6.05 -21.43
N ILE A 168 -13.09 -7.06 -20.87
CA ILE A 168 -13.39 -7.10 -19.43
C ILE A 168 -12.10 -7.06 -18.60
N VAL A 169 -11.10 -7.88 -18.93
CA VAL A 169 -9.82 -7.94 -18.19
C VAL A 169 -9.02 -6.63 -18.32
N SER A 170 -9.15 -5.92 -19.44
CA SER A 170 -8.43 -4.67 -19.68
C SER A 170 -9.09 -3.46 -19.03
N GLU A 171 -10.43 -3.39 -19.06
CA GLU A 171 -11.25 -2.25 -18.65
C GLU A 171 -11.74 -2.35 -17.19
N TYR A 172 -12.04 -3.56 -16.71
CA TYR A 172 -12.64 -3.79 -15.39
C TYR A 172 -11.65 -4.48 -14.46
N ARG A 173 -11.35 -3.83 -13.32
CA ARG A 173 -10.35 -4.31 -12.37
C ARG A 173 -10.94 -4.61 -11.02
N GLY A 174 -10.59 -5.77 -10.47
CA GLY A 174 -10.86 -6.07 -9.07
C GLY A 174 -12.34 -6.05 -8.74
N ASN A 175 -12.74 -5.16 -7.81
CA ASN A 175 -14.15 -4.95 -7.46
C ASN A 175 -15.03 -4.53 -8.65
N GLN A 176 -14.47 -3.83 -9.65
CA GLN A 176 -15.23 -3.38 -10.82
C GLN A 176 -15.75 -4.53 -11.68
N VAL A 177 -15.09 -5.69 -11.64
CA VAL A 177 -15.60 -6.91 -12.30
C VAL A 177 -16.89 -7.38 -11.60
N PHE A 178 -16.92 -7.35 -10.27
CA PHE A 178 -18.13 -7.70 -9.51
C PHE A 178 -19.22 -6.64 -9.64
N ASP A 179 -18.86 -5.36 -9.78
CA ASP A 179 -19.81 -4.28 -10.09
C ASP A 179 -20.42 -4.45 -11.49
N LEU A 180 -19.62 -4.86 -12.48
CA LEU A 180 -20.12 -5.22 -13.82
C LEU A 180 -21.08 -6.40 -13.74
N TYR A 181 -20.72 -7.45 -13.00
CA TYR A 181 -21.61 -8.58 -12.75
C TYR A 181 -22.95 -8.14 -12.14
N PHE A 182 -22.91 -7.32 -11.08
CA PHE A 182 -24.10 -6.80 -10.44
C PHE A 182 -24.98 -6.03 -11.43
N ARG A 183 -24.40 -5.18 -12.29
CA ARG A 183 -25.16 -4.43 -13.31
C ARG A 183 -25.81 -5.35 -14.35
N LEU A 184 -25.18 -6.46 -14.70
CA LEU A 184 -25.67 -7.37 -15.74
C LEU A 184 -26.73 -8.37 -15.24
N PHE A 185 -26.68 -8.73 -13.96
CA PHE A 185 -27.52 -9.78 -13.37
C PHE A 185 -28.42 -9.31 -12.22
N ASP A 186 -28.30 -8.06 -11.78
CA ASP A 186 -29.00 -7.47 -10.62
C ASP A 186 -28.86 -8.30 -9.33
N LYS A 187 -27.69 -8.93 -9.14
CA LYS A 187 -27.38 -9.74 -7.96
C LYS A 187 -25.88 -9.75 -7.63
N VAL A 188 -25.55 -10.04 -6.38
CA VAL A 188 -24.16 -10.12 -5.93
C VAL A 188 -23.58 -11.48 -6.32
N PHE A 189 -22.37 -11.49 -6.90
CA PHE A 189 -21.64 -12.72 -7.18
C PHE A 189 -21.29 -13.45 -5.88
N GLU A 190 -21.65 -14.74 -5.79
CA GLU A 190 -21.37 -15.54 -4.60
C GLU A 190 -19.87 -15.79 -4.46
N ARG A 191 -19.26 -15.22 -3.41
CA ARG A 191 -17.85 -15.44 -3.06
C ARG A 191 -17.75 -16.51 -1.98
N SER A 192 -16.71 -17.33 -2.02
CA SER A 192 -16.56 -18.40 -1.04
C SER A 192 -16.29 -17.82 0.36
N LEU A 193 -17.13 -18.15 1.34
CA LEU A 193 -16.92 -17.81 2.77
C LEU A 193 -15.61 -18.39 3.35
N LYS A 194 -14.89 -19.24 2.59
CA LYS A 194 -13.55 -19.78 2.92
C LYS A 194 -12.45 -18.72 2.97
N GLN A 195 -12.75 -17.43 2.78
CA GLN A 195 -11.83 -16.30 2.94
C GLN A 195 -11.01 -16.35 4.24
N ARG A 196 -11.61 -16.81 5.36
CA ARG A 196 -10.92 -16.99 6.66
C ARG A 196 -9.76 -17.99 6.64
N HIS A 197 -9.71 -18.95 5.73
CA HIS A 197 -8.61 -19.93 5.66
C HIS A 197 -7.48 -19.51 4.71
N ARG A 198 -7.78 -18.63 3.75
CA ARG A 198 -6.79 -18.10 2.80
C ARG A 198 -5.95 -16.97 3.41
N SER A 199 -6.41 -16.32 4.48
CA SER A 199 -5.60 -15.41 5.29
C SER A 199 -4.43 -16.14 5.96
N GLY A 200 -4.59 -17.38 6.41
CA GLY A 200 -3.54 -18.12 7.12
C GLY A 200 -2.25 -18.34 6.31
N GLY A 201 -2.36 -18.76 5.04
CA GLY A 201 -1.19 -18.95 4.16
C GLY A 201 -0.47 -17.64 3.81
N ARG A 202 -1.23 -16.56 3.59
CA ARG A 202 -0.70 -15.23 3.32
C ARG A 202 -0.05 -14.63 4.55
N SER A 203 -0.75 -14.67 5.68
CA SER A 203 -0.23 -14.30 7.00
C SER A 203 1.10 -15.00 7.27
N ARG A 204 1.23 -16.32 6.99
CA ARG A 204 2.52 -17.02 7.10
C ARG A 204 3.61 -16.45 6.20
N LEU A 205 3.32 -16.17 4.92
CA LEU A 205 4.27 -15.55 4.00
C LEU A 205 4.74 -14.20 4.55
N PHE A 206 3.83 -13.29 4.86
CA PHE A 206 4.16 -11.96 5.35
C PHE A 206 4.89 -12.01 6.69
N LYS A 207 4.51 -12.90 7.60
CA LYS A 207 5.25 -13.11 8.85
C LYS A 207 6.68 -13.57 8.58
N SER A 208 6.88 -14.48 7.63
CA SER A 208 8.23 -14.89 7.23
C SER A 208 9.03 -13.75 6.63
N MET A 209 8.41 -12.90 5.81
CA MET A 209 9.07 -11.74 5.20
C MET A 209 9.42 -10.66 6.22
N PHE A 210 8.51 -10.35 7.14
CA PHE A 210 8.76 -9.36 8.19
C PHE A 210 9.86 -9.81 9.14
N ARG A 211 9.93 -11.10 9.51
CA ARG A 211 11.08 -11.63 10.25
C ARG A 211 12.40 -11.45 9.51
N LYS A 212 12.41 -11.62 8.18
CA LYS A 212 13.60 -11.48 7.33
C LYS A 212 14.05 -10.03 7.21
N TYR A 213 13.13 -9.08 7.01
CA TYR A 213 13.46 -7.71 6.61
C TYR A 213 13.27 -6.63 7.69
N LEU A 214 12.53 -6.95 8.76
CA LEU A 214 12.30 -6.08 9.92
C LEU A 214 12.76 -6.79 11.23
N PRO A 215 14.06 -7.10 11.40
CA PRO A 215 14.54 -7.83 12.59
C PRO A 215 14.34 -7.07 13.92
N GLY A 216 14.18 -5.75 13.88
CA GLY A 216 13.85 -4.91 15.04
C GLY A 216 12.36 -4.89 15.42
N TRP A 217 11.53 -5.66 14.72
CA TRP A 217 10.09 -5.76 14.97
C TRP A 217 9.72 -7.18 15.37
N GLU A 218 8.97 -7.30 16.45
CA GLU A 218 8.36 -8.54 16.90
C GLU A 218 7.00 -8.74 16.22
N ILE A 219 6.69 -10.00 15.91
CA ILE A 219 5.40 -10.38 15.35
C ILE A 219 4.55 -10.98 16.47
N SER A 220 3.51 -10.28 16.87
CA SER A 220 2.48 -10.81 17.75
C SER A 220 1.30 -11.38 16.96
N ASN A 221 0.75 -12.48 17.46
CA ASN A 221 -0.51 -13.06 16.98
C ASN A 221 -1.73 -12.53 17.76
N ASP A 222 -1.57 -11.47 18.56
CA ASP A 222 -2.69 -10.81 19.23
C ASP A 222 -3.67 -10.31 18.17
N PHE A 223 -4.80 -11.00 18.03
CA PHE A 223 -5.81 -10.69 17.03
C PHE A 223 -6.63 -9.47 17.44
N SER A 224 -6.42 -8.33 16.79
CA SER A 224 -7.41 -7.25 16.77
C SER A 224 -8.40 -7.47 15.61
N ILE A 225 -9.64 -7.03 15.78
CA ILE A 225 -10.70 -7.21 14.77
C ILE A 225 -10.24 -6.64 13.42
N GLY A 226 -10.19 -7.50 12.39
CA GLY A 226 -9.88 -7.09 11.01
C GLY A 226 -8.41 -7.17 10.59
N HIS A 227 -7.51 -7.65 11.46
CA HIS A 227 -6.08 -7.77 11.14
C HIS A 227 -5.54 -9.19 11.36
N ASP A 228 -4.54 -9.58 10.56
CA ASP A 228 -3.97 -10.94 10.57
C ASP A 228 -2.86 -11.12 11.62
N PHE A 229 -2.17 -10.02 11.98
CA PHE A 229 -1.12 -9.95 13.01
C PHE A 229 -0.74 -8.51 13.33
N VAL A 230 0.03 -8.33 14.39
CA VAL A 230 0.59 -7.05 14.82
C VAL A 230 2.12 -7.11 14.77
N LEU A 231 2.73 -6.07 14.21
CA LEU A 231 4.16 -5.79 14.31
C LEU A 231 4.37 -4.86 15.51
N LYS A 232 5.13 -5.31 16.52
CA LYS A 232 5.50 -4.50 17.69
C LYS A 232 6.96 -4.11 17.58
N ARG A 233 7.26 -2.83 17.72
CA ARG A 233 8.64 -2.33 17.71
C ARG A 233 9.33 -2.76 19.01
N ARG A 234 10.52 -3.35 18.91
CA ARG A 234 11.35 -3.66 20.08
C ARG A 234 11.92 -2.40 20.73
#